data_AF-A0A2T7V6C6-F1
#
_entry.id   AF-A0A2T7V6C6-F1
#
_cell.length_a   1.000
_cell.length_b   1.000
_cell.length_c   1.000
_cell.angle_alpha   90.00
_cell.angle_beta   90.00
_cell.angle_gamma   90.00
#
_symmetry.space_group_name_H-M   'P 1'
#
loop_
_entity.id
_entity.type
_entity.pdbx_description
1 polymer ?
#
loop_
_entity_poly.entity_id
_entity_poly.type
_entity_poly.pdbx_seq_one_letter_code
_entity_poly.pdbx_strand_id
1 'polypeptide(L)'
;MSYDVPAIIALAKACAPEIATEAIVPLVLTESGGEPLQINVNKGPRVRARTVPEGAALVRRYIAAGYTVDVGLAQINSANFTRLGVTIESVFEPCNNLRLASVILQRSYDTAARHYSGLDAISATYSMYNTGSLTRGLRNGYAGRVWSAAVNLGSIETAPALPGVDTAAATRAASAAHPTLTAQDQWVVGPLSPTTVTVFK
;
A
#
# COMPACT_ATOMS: atom_id res chain seq x y z
N MET A 1 -4.79 -17.12 -10.83
CA MET A 1 -5.67 -17.11 -9.65
C MET A 1 -5.38 -15.85 -8.88
N SER A 2 -6.41 -15.11 -8.46
CA SER A 2 -6.26 -13.97 -7.55
C SER A 2 -6.40 -14.46 -6.10
N TYR A 3 -5.73 -13.82 -5.16
CA TYR A 3 -5.89 -14.06 -3.73
C TYR A 3 -7.02 -13.20 -3.18
N ASP A 4 -7.97 -13.81 -2.48
CA ASP A 4 -8.99 -13.07 -1.73
C ASP A 4 -8.41 -12.51 -0.43
N VAL A 5 -9.20 -11.67 0.26
CA VAL A 5 -8.77 -10.99 1.48
C VAL A 5 -8.34 -11.99 2.57
N PRO A 6 -9.11 -13.04 2.92
CA PRO A 6 -8.67 -14.03 3.89
C PRO A 6 -7.34 -14.71 3.53
N ALA A 7 -7.12 -15.05 2.26
CA ALA A 7 -5.88 -15.66 1.82
C ALA A 7 -4.70 -14.68 1.91
N ILE A 8 -4.90 -13.39 1.58
CA ILE A 8 -3.87 -12.35 1.75
C ILE A 8 -3.53 -12.17 3.24
N ILE A 9 -4.53 -12.16 4.13
CA ILE A 9 -4.31 -12.09 5.59
C ILE A 9 -3.47 -13.28 6.07
N ALA A 10 -3.79 -14.50 5.62
CA ALA A 10 -3.04 -15.69 6.00
C ALA A 10 -1.59 -15.64 5.50
N LEU A 11 -1.38 -15.21 4.25
CA LEU A 11 -0.04 -14.99 3.69
C LEU A 11 0.73 -13.93 4.46
N ALA A 12 0.12 -12.78 4.75
CA ALA A 12 0.75 -11.69 5.50
C ALA A 12 1.21 -12.16 6.88
N LYS A 13 0.38 -12.90 7.63
CA LYS A 13 0.74 -13.45 8.94
C LYS A 13 1.92 -14.43 8.86
N ALA A 14 1.97 -15.26 7.81
CA ALA A 14 3.01 -16.27 7.67
C ALA A 14 4.34 -15.70 7.12
N CYS A 15 4.26 -14.66 6.29
CA CYS A 15 5.37 -14.24 5.44
C CYS A 15 5.88 -12.84 5.75
N ALA A 16 5.10 -12.01 6.44
CA ALA A 16 5.50 -10.65 6.85
C ALA A 16 5.07 -10.38 8.30
N PRO A 17 5.43 -11.25 9.28
CA PRO A 17 4.95 -11.14 10.65
C PRO A 17 5.42 -9.86 11.38
N GLU A 18 6.39 -9.14 10.83
CA GLU A 18 6.90 -7.87 11.35
C GLU A 18 5.96 -6.69 11.04
N ILE A 19 5.02 -6.85 10.10
CA ILE A 19 4.04 -5.82 9.73
C ILE A 19 2.63 -6.27 10.13
N ALA A 20 1.90 -5.39 10.81
CA ALA A 20 0.50 -5.64 11.14
C ALA A 20 -0.33 -5.88 9.87
N THR A 21 -1.27 -6.84 9.93
CA THR A 21 -2.14 -7.17 8.79
C THR A 21 -2.99 -5.99 8.35
N GLU A 22 -3.38 -5.16 9.30
CA GLU A 22 -4.15 -3.93 9.13
C GLU A 22 -3.38 -2.88 8.31
N ALA A 23 -2.05 -3.00 8.20
CA ALA A 23 -1.22 -2.12 7.39
C ALA A 23 -0.89 -2.70 6.01
N ILE A 24 -0.50 -3.99 5.94
CA ILE A 24 -0.02 -4.58 4.68
C ILE A 24 -1.15 -5.08 3.77
N VAL A 25 -2.27 -5.56 4.30
CA VAL A 25 -3.38 -6.08 3.48
C VAL A 25 -4.05 -4.98 2.65
N PRO A 26 -4.39 -3.80 3.21
CA PRO A 26 -4.91 -2.68 2.41
C PRO A 26 -3.95 -2.21 1.31
N LEU A 27 -2.64 -2.27 1.59
CA LEU A 27 -1.61 -1.96 0.61
C LEU A 27 -1.64 -2.96 -0.54
N VAL A 28 -1.64 -4.27 -0.28
CA VAL A 28 -1.72 -5.31 -1.32
C VAL A 28 -2.95 -5.15 -2.20
N LEU A 29 -4.11 -4.84 -1.61
CA LEU A 29 -5.33 -4.57 -2.35
C LEU A 29 -5.21 -3.32 -3.24
N THR A 30 -4.54 -2.28 -2.74
CA THR A 30 -4.29 -1.05 -3.51
C THR A 30 -3.30 -1.28 -4.65
N GLU A 31 -2.32 -2.15 -4.45
CA GLU A 31 -1.25 -2.43 -5.41
C GLU A 31 -1.72 -3.34 -6.56
N SER A 32 -2.26 -4.51 -6.24
CA SER A 32 -2.59 -5.54 -7.24
C SER A 32 -4.02 -6.05 -7.16
N GLY A 33 -4.80 -5.67 -6.15
CA GLY A 33 -6.10 -6.28 -5.90
C GLY A 33 -6.03 -7.79 -5.62
N GLY A 34 -4.86 -8.29 -5.17
CA GLY A 34 -4.62 -9.72 -4.91
C GLY A 34 -4.07 -10.50 -6.10
N GLU A 35 -3.69 -9.84 -7.20
CA GLU A 35 -3.20 -10.51 -8.41
C GLU A 35 -1.68 -10.76 -8.40
N PRO A 36 -1.22 -12.01 -8.16
CA PRO A 36 0.20 -12.31 -7.93
C PRO A 36 1.07 -12.24 -9.20
N LEU A 37 0.44 -12.27 -10.39
CA LEU A 37 1.12 -12.20 -11.69
C LEU A 37 0.91 -10.86 -12.40
N GLN A 38 0.46 -9.83 -11.66
CA GLN A 38 0.35 -8.47 -12.16
C GLN A 38 1.75 -7.85 -12.30
N ILE A 39 1.98 -7.18 -13.44
CA ILE A 39 3.19 -6.43 -13.73
C ILE A 39 2.79 -5.03 -14.17
N ASN A 40 3.26 -4.01 -13.48
CA ASN A 40 3.09 -2.61 -13.88
C ASN A 40 4.40 -2.10 -14.47
N VAL A 41 4.40 -1.74 -15.76
CA VAL A 41 5.59 -1.13 -16.39
C VAL A 41 5.52 0.37 -16.15
N ASN A 42 6.50 0.93 -15.44
CA ASN A 42 6.51 2.37 -15.16
C ASN A 42 6.71 3.15 -16.45
N LYS A 43 5.86 4.15 -16.71
CA LYS A 43 5.76 4.86 -18.00
C LYS A 43 5.40 3.94 -19.18
N GLY A 44 4.75 2.82 -18.90
CA GLY A 44 4.33 1.81 -19.87
C GLY A 44 3.00 1.16 -19.51
N PRO A 45 2.69 0.00 -20.11
CA PRO A 45 1.42 -0.68 -19.87
C PRO A 45 1.40 -1.45 -18.55
N ARG A 46 0.19 -1.73 -18.06
CA ARG A 46 -0.05 -2.82 -17.11
C ARG A 46 -0.28 -4.11 -17.88
N VAL A 47 0.41 -5.16 -17.49
CA VAL A 47 0.29 -6.49 -18.11
C VAL A 47 0.08 -7.54 -17.02
N ARG A 48 -0.59 -8.63 -17.40
CA ARG A 48 -0.81 -9.78 -16.52
C ARG A 48 -0.27 -11.01 -17.20
N ALA A 49 0.65 -11.71 -16.53
CA ALA A 49 1.15 -13.00 -17.01
C ALA A 49 0.18 -14.13 -16.62
N ARG A 50 0.23 -15.23 -17.37
CA ARG A 50 -0.50 -16.46 -17.07
C ARG A 50 0.32 -17.41 -16.20
N THR A 51 1.66 -17.30 -16.29
CA THR A 51 2.61 -18.15 -15.55
C THR A 51 3.80 -17.34 -15.05
N VAL A 52 4.52 -17.87 -14.05
CA VAL A 52 5.75 -17.25 -13.54
C VAL A 52 6.84 -17.15 -14.63
N PRO A 53 7.13 -18.19 -15.44
CA PRO A 53 8.13 -18.07 -16.51
C PRO A 53 7.78 -17.00 -17.55
N GLU A 54 6.52 -16.89 -17.95
CA GLU A 54 6.05 -15.82 -18.85
C GLU A 54 6.23 -14.44 -18.21
N GLY A 55 5.83 -14.29 -16.94
CA GLY A 55 6.00 -13.04 -16.19
C GLY A 55 7.46 -12.65 -16.09
N ALA A 56 8.34 -13.60 -15.81
CA ALA A 56 9.77 -13.35 -15.73
C ALA A 56 10.38 -12.96 -17.08
N ALA A 57 9.92 -13.56 -18.19
CA ALA A 57 10.32 -13.15 -19.54
C ALA A 57 9.87 -11.72 -19.86
N LEU A 58 8.63 -11.34 -19.50
CA LEU A 58 8.13 -9.97 -19.69
C LEU A 58 8.92 -8.96 -18.87
N VAL A 59 9.18 -9.24 -17.60
CA VAL A 59 9.98 -8.37 -16.72
C VAL A 59 11.39 -8.18 -17.28
N ARG A 60 12.07 -9.26 -17.69
CA ARG A 60 13.39 -9.16 -18.35
C ARG A 60 13.35 -8.29 -19.61
N ARG A 61 12.34 -8.47 -20.46
CA ARG A 61 12.17 -7.69 -21.69
C ARG A 61 12.05 -6.20 -21.41
N TYR A 62 11.23 -5.80 -20.43
CA TYR A 62 11.05 -4.39 -20.11
C TYR A 62 12.27 -3.77 -19.42
N ILE A 63 12.95 -4.52 -18.53
CA ILE A 63 14.21 -4.07 -17.93
C ILE A 63 15.29 -3.86 -19.01
N ALA A 64 15.43 -4.81 -19.96
CA ALA A 64 16.36 -4.68 -21.07
C ALA A 64 16.06 -3.48 -21.99
N ALA A 65 14.79 -3.08 -22.06
CA ALA A 65 14.34 -1.88 -22.78
C ALA A 65 14.46 -0.58 -21.97
N GLY A 66 15.03 -0.62 -20.75
CA GLY A 66 15.29 0.56 -19.92
C GLY A 66 14.14 0.98 -19.00
N TYR A 67 13.10 0.14 -18.84
CA TYR A 67 11.99 0.41 -17.92
C TYR A 67 12.24 -0.16 -16.53
N THR A 68 11.65 0.47 -15.51
CA THR A 68 11.41 -0.17 -14.21
C THR A 68 10.02 -0.77 -14.18
N VAL A 69 9.88 -1.97 -13.64
CA VAL A 69 8.59 -2.65 -13.48
C VAL A 69 8.29 -2.97 -12.02
N ASP A 70 7.02 -2.95 -11.66
CA ASP A 70 6.52 -3.38 -10.36
C ASP A 70 5.87 -4.77 -10.50
N VAL A 71 6.16 -5.68 -9.56
CA VAL A 71 5.89 -7.11 -9.74
C VAL A 71 5.15 -7.70 -8.54
N GLY A 72 4.09 -8.45 -8.82
CA GLY A 72 3.42 -9.33 -7.86
C GLY A 72 2.46 -8.64 -6.89
N LEU A 73 2.10 -9.33 -5.80
CA LEU A 73 1.02 -8.92 -4.88
C LEU A 73 1.19 -7.51 -4.32
N ALA A 74 2.39 -7.19 -3.86
CA ALA A 74 2.74 -5.89 -3.29
C ALA A 74 3.51 -5.01 -4.28
N GLN A 75 3.50 -5.37 -5.58
CA GLN A 75 4.09 -4.58 -6.67
C GLN A 75 5.52 -4.12 -6.36
N ILE A 76 6.43 -5.07 -6.12
CA ILE A 76 7.83 -4.77 -5.79
C ILE A 76 8.54 -4.22 -7.03
N ASN A 77 9.06 -2.99 -6.91
CA ASN A 77 9.76 -2.34 -8.01
C ASN A 77 11.14 -2.99 -8.29
N SER A 78 11.38 -3.32 -9.55
CA SER A 78 12.62 -3.90 -10.09
C SER A 78 13.90 -3.13 -9.79
N ALA A 79 13.84 -1.81 -9.56
CA ALA A 79 14.99 -1.03 -9.12
C ALA A 79 15.55 -1.50 -7.76
N ASN A 80 14.76 -2.25 -6.98
CA ASN A 80 15.21 -2.84 -5.73
C ASN A 80 15.82 -4.23 -5.87
N PHE A 81 15.68 -4.92 -7.02
CA PHE A 81 16.01 -6.35 -7.11
C PHE A 81 17.47 -6.66 -6.80
N THR A 82 18.41 -5.90 -7.38
CA THR A 82 19.85 -6.07 -7.12
C THR A 82 20.17 -5.87 -5.64
N ARG A 83 19.62 -4.82 -5.03
CA ARG A 83 19.85 -4.49 -3.61
C ARG A 83 19.22 -5.53 -2.66
N LEU A 84 18.14 -6.18 -3.08
CA LEU A 84 17.44 -7.20 -2.30
C LEU A 84 17.96 -8.63 -2.59
N GLY A 85 18.84 -8.81 -3.58
CA GLY A 85 19.43 -10.11 -3.90
C GLY A 85 18.43 -11.15 -4.42
N VAL A 86 17.39 -10.71 -5.14
CA VAL A 86 16.29 -11.59 -5.59
C VAL A 86 16.37 -11.92 -7.08
N THR A 87 15.88 -13.10 -7.46
CA THR A 87 15.62 -13.45 -8.86
C THR A 87 14.24 -12.97 -9.28
N ILE A 88 14.05 -12.67 -10.56
CA ILE A 88 12.77 -12.18 -11.09
C ILE A 88 11.64 -13.19 -10.80
N GLU A 89 11.88 -14.47 -11.03
CA GLU A 89 10.94 -15.55 -10.75
C GLU A 89 10.51 -15.55 -9.28
N SER A 90 11.46 -15.39 -8.36
CA SER A 90 11.16 -15.41 -6.92
C SER A 90 10.26 -14.26 -6.49
N VAL A 91 10.24 -13.14 -7.21
CA VAL A 91 9.39 -11.99 -6.86
C VAL A 91 7.91 -12.28 -7.15
N PHE A 92 7.60 -13.22 -8.04
CA PHE A 92 6.22 -13.67 -8.27
C PHE A 92 5.72 -14.65 -7.20
N GLU A 93 6.61 -15.20 -6.37
CA GLU A 93 6.20 -16.07 -5.27
C GLU A 93 5.51 -15.22 -4.18
N PRO A 94 4.22 -15.45 -3.88
CA PRO A 94 3.42 -14.60 -3.00
C PRO A 94 4.06 -14.32 -1.64
N CYS A 95 4.59 -15.34 -0.97
CA CYS A 95 5.17 -15.22 0.35
C CYS A 95 6.46 -14.38 0.33
N ASN A 96 7.35 -14.65 -0.62
CA ASN A 96 8.55 -13.88 -0.85
C ASN A 96 8.22 -12.43 -1.24
N ASN A 97 7.20 -12.20 -2.07
CA ASN A 97 6.76 -10.86 -2.43
C ASN A 97 6.36 -10.04 -1.19
N LEU A 98 5.61 -10.64 -0.26
CA LEU A 98 5.26 -9.98 1.01
C LEU A 98 6.45 -9.80 1.95
N ARG A 99 7.41 -10.74 1.99
CA ARG A 99 8.69 -10.54 2.72
C ARG A 99 9.43 -9.31 2.21
N LEU A 100 9.53 -9.15 0.90
CA LEU A 100 10.19 -8.00 0.27
C LEU A 100 9.45 -6.70 0.58
N ALA A 101 8.11 -6.72 0.54
CA ALA A 101 7.29 -5.58 0.94
C ALA A 101 7.53 -5.20 2.41
N SER A 102 7.57 -6.17 3.33
CA SER A 102 7.88 -5.97 4.76
C SER A 102 9.21 -5.24 4.94
N VAL A 103 10.27 -5.68 4.26
CA VAL A 103 11.59 -5.04 4.31
C VAL A 103 11.55 -3.58 3.80
N ILE A 104 10.80 -3.30 2.73
CA ILE A 104 10.67 -1.95 2.19
C ILE A 104 9.85 -1.05 3.13
N LEU A 105 8.76 -1.58 3.71
CA LEU A 105 7.90 -0.87 4.65
C LEU A 105 8.63 -0.51 5.95
N GLN A 106 9.38 -1.44 6.54
CA GLN A 106 10.18 -1.16 7.74
C GLN A 106 11.18 -0.03 7.50
N ARG A 107 11.96 -0.08 6.41
CA ARG A 107 12.92 0.99 6.07
C ARG A 107 12.24 2.34 5.80
N SER A 108 11.06 2.29 5.20
CA SER A 108 10.25 3.48 4.93
C SER A 108 9.71 4.07 6.24
N TYR A 109 9.24 3.23 7.16
CA TYR A 109 8.78 3.65 8.48
C TYR A 109 9.90 4.21 9.34
N ASP A 110 11.07 3.58 9.38
CA ASP A 110 12.26 4.10 10.08
C ASP A 110 12.62 5.51 9.62
N THR A 111 12.36 5.83 8.35
CA THR A 111 12.57 7.16 7.79
C THR A 111 11.43 8.11 8.11
N ALA A 112 10.18 7.68 7.93
CA ALA A 112 9.00 8.47 8.22
C ALA A 112 8.89 8.86 9.71
N ALA A 113 9.22 7.95 10.61
CA ALA A 113 9.17 8.15 12.06
C ALA A 113 10.18 9.20 12.57
N ARG A 114 11.17 9.59 11.76
CA ARG A 114 12.06 10.73 12.09
C ARG A 114 11.40 12.10 11.86
N HIS A 115 10.29 12.15 11.14
CA HIS A 115 9.63 13.39 10.72
C HIS A 115 8.17 13.48 11.16
N TYR A 116 7.54 12.34 11.42
CA TYR A 116 6.12 12.21 11.76
C TYR A 116 5.94 11.22 12.90
N SER A 117 4.76 11.23 13.53
CA SER A 117 4.39 10.31 14.60
C SER A 117 3.02 9.67 14.35
N GLY A 118 2.75 8.52 14.96
CA GLY A 118 1.43 7.86 14.88
C GLY A 118 0.99 7.60 13.44
N LEU A 119 -0.28 7.90 13.13
CA LEU A 119 -0.87 7.64 11.81
C LEU A 119 -0.25 8.49 10.69
N ASP A 120 0.35 9.64 11.01
CA ASP A 120 1.06 10.46 10.02
C ASP A 120 2.36 9.77 9.56
N ALA A 121 3.07 9.10 10.48
CA ALA A 121 4.25 8.31 10.14
C ALA A 121 3.89 7.13 9.24
N ILE A 122 2.77 6.46 9.50
CA ILE A 122 2.26 5.37 8.65
C ILE A 122 1.85 5.91 7.28
N SER A 123 1.16 7.04 7.23
CA SER A 123 0.79 7.70 5.97
C SER A 123 2.01 8.07 5.14
N ALA A 124 3.03 8.66 5.77
CA ALA A 124 4.31 8.97 5.12
C ALA A 124 5.07 7.70 4.71
N THR A 125 4.92 6.58 5.44
CA THR A 125 5.46 5.27 5.07
C THR A 125 4.84 4.77 3.77
N TYR A 126 3.51 4.83 3.62
CA TYR A 126 2.85 4.52 2.34
C TYR A 126 3.29 5.45 1.22
N SER A 127 3.46 6.74 1.52
CA SER A 127 3.96 7.71 0.56
C SER A 127 5.37 7.37 0.06
N MET A 128 6.25 6.94 0.96
CA MET A 128 7.59 6.46 0.66
C MET A 128 7.56 5.14 -0.11
N TYR A 129 6.69 4.19 0.25
CA TYR A 129 6.53 2.94 -0.48
C TYR A 129 6.19 3.21 -1.96
N ASN A 130 5.25 4.13 -2.22
CA ASN A 130 4.81 4.46 -3.57
C ASN A 130 5.81 5.29 -4.38
N THR A 131 6.52 6.23 -3.75
CA THR A 131 7.27 7.26 -4.49
C THR A 131 8.72 7.44 -4.08
N GLY A 132 9.15 6.83 -2.97
CA GLY A 132 10.41 7.12 -2.30
C GLY A 132 10.46 8.49 -1.60
N SER A 133 9.35 9.21 -1.51
CA SER A 133 9.26 10.53 -0.88
C SER A 133 8.25 10.52 0.26
N LEU A 134 8.55 11.25 1.34
CA LEU A 134 7.66 11.39 2.49
C LEU A 134 6.29 11.98 2.11
N THR A 135 6.20 12.85 1.10
CA THR A 135 4.98 13.63 0.84
C THR A 135 4.35 13.41 -0.53
N ARG A 136 5.10 12.97 -1.56
CA ARG A 136 4.54 12.85 -2.92
C ARG A 136 3.41 11.83 -3.02
N GLY A 137 3.50 10.70 -2.30
CA GLY A 137 2.44 9.70 -2.24
C GLY A 137 1.24 10.08 -1.36
N LEU A 138 1.37 11.08 -0.48
CA LEU A 138 0.23 11.72 0.18
C LEU A 138 -0.53 12.58 -0.83
N ARG A 139 0.20 13.45 -1.55
CA ARG A 139 -0.35 14.44 -2.47
C ARG A 139 -0.94 13.83 -3.74
N ASN A 140 -0.41 12.70 -4.21
CA ASN A 140 -0.95 11.98 -5.38
C ASN A 140 -2.15 11.06 -5.02
N GLY A 141 -2.60 11.10 -3.76
CA GLY A 141 -3.73 10.34 -3.25
C GLY A 141 -3.46 8.85 -2.98
N TYR A 142 -2.22 8.37 -3.16
CA TYR A 142 -1.90 6.96 -2.93
C TYR A 142 -2.17 6.53 -1.48
N ALA A 143 -1.63 7.26 -0.50
CA ALA A 143 -1.84 6.92 0.91
C ALA A 143 -3.32 6.95 1.29
N GLY A 144 -4.08 7.89 0.71
CA GLY A 144 -5.53 7.95 0.86
C GLY A 144 -6.23 6.68 0.37
N ARG A 145 -5.84 6.15 -0.79
CA ARG A 145 -6.40 4.88 -1.32
C ARG A 145 -6.09 3.68 -0.42
N VAL A 146 -4.88 3.61 0.15
CA VAL A 146 -4.52 2.55 1.10
C VAL A 146 -5.40 2.62 2.35
N TRP A 147 -5.60 3.82 2.90
CA TRP A 147 -6.50 3.99 4.04
C TRP A 147 -7.97 3.71 3.69
N SER A 148 -8.45 4.10 2.52
CA SER A 148 -9.79 3.74 2.06
C SER A 148 -9.95 2.22 1.94
N ALA A 149 -8.94 1.50 1.46
CA ALA A 149 -8.96 0.05 1.46
C ALA A 149 -9.04 -0.52 2.89
N ALA A 150 -8.33 0.08 3.86
CA ALA A 150 -8.38 -0.35 5.26
C ALA A 150 -9.76 -0.14 5.89
N VAL A 151 -10.42 0.98 5.59
CA VAL A 151 -11.81 1.25 6.01
C VAL A 151 -12.77 0.24 5.39
N ASN A 152 -12.65 -0.01 4.09
CA ASN A 152 -13.52 -0.96 3.38
C ASN A 152 -13.39 -2.40 3.90
N LEU A 153 -12.22 -2.76 4.43
CA LEU A 153 -11.98 -4.04 5.10
C LEU A 153 -12.53 -4.09 6.54
N GLY A 154 -12.95 -2.97 7.11
CA GLY A 154 -13.29 -2.86 8.53
C GLY A 154 -12.08 -2.98 9.45
N SER A 155 -10.85 -2.81 8.93
CA SER A 155 -9.61 -2.84 9.73
C SER A 155 -9.44 -1.57 10.57
N ILE A 156 -10.04 -0.46 10.13
CA ILE A 156 -10.17 0.80 10.87
C ILE A 156 -11.55 1.40 10.60
N GLU A 157 -12.07 2.20 11.52
CA GLU A 157 -13.39 2.83 11.37
C GLU A 157 -13.36 3.99 10.37
N THR A 158 -12.32 4.83 10.42
CA THR A 158 -12.20 6.03 9.58
C THR A 158 -10.76 6.24 9.13
N ALA A 159 -10.59 6.74 7.90
CA ALA A 159 -9.29 7.10 7.38
C ALA A 159 -8.76 8.37 8.08
N PRO A 160 -7.47 8.43 8.46
CA PRO A 160 -6.90 9.62 9.07
C PRO A 160 -6.81 10.79 8.06
N ALA A 161 -6.78 12.01 8.59
CA ALA A 161 -6.36 13.17 7.80
C ALA A 161 -4.89 12.99 7.37
N LEU A 162 -4.57 13.31 6.11
CA LEU A 162 -3.21 13.16 5.59
C LEU A 162 -2.40 14.44 5.84
N PRO A 163 -1.14 14.33 6.33
CA PRO A 163 -0.34 15.49 6.66
C PRO A 163 0.04 16.28 5.40
N GLY A 164 -0.15 17.60 5.43
CA GLY A 164 0.24 18.50 4.35
C GLY A 164 -0.56 18.32 3.05
N VAL A 165 -1.75 17.73 3.12
CA VAL A 165 -2.75 17.69 2.05
C VAL A 165 -3.93 18.57 2.47
N ASP A 166 -4.11 19.72 1.82
CA ASP A 166 -5.24 20.61 2.11
C ASP A 166 -6.56 19.93 1.72
N THR A 167 -7.40 19.67 2.72
CA THR A 167 -8.69 18.96 2.58
C THR A 167 -9.72 19.72 1.73
N ALA A 168 -9.51 21.02 1.47
CA ALA A 168 -10.42 21.86 0.70
C ALA A 168 -10.62 21.39 -0.76
N ALA A 169 -9.64 20.69 -1.35
CA ALA A 169 -9.77 20.15 -2.70
C ALA A 169 -10.55 18.81 -2.74
N ALA A 170 -10.52 18.03 -1.65
CA ALA A 170 -11.17 16.72 -1.58
C ALA A 170 -12.69 16.84 -1.38
N THR A 171 -13.14 17.85 -0.63
CA THR A 171 -14.58 18.10 -0.39
C THR A 171 -15.32 18.52 -1.66
N ARG A 172 -14.63 19.19 -2.59
CA ARG A 172 -15.23 19.71 -3.83
C ARG A 172 -15.52 18.64 -4.87
N ALA A 173 -14.78 17.52 -4.84
CA ALA A 173 -15.04 16.36 -5.70
C ALA A 173 -16.13 15.44 -5.13
N ALA A 174 -16.24 15.30 -3.81
CA ALA A 174 -17.26 14.49 -3.15
C ALA A 174 -18.65 15.16 -3.16
N SER A 175 -18.72 16.49 -3.13
CA SER A 175 -19.99 17.24 -3.15
C SER A 175 -20.72 17.20 -4.51
N ALA A 176 -20.08 16.74 -5.59
CA ALA A 176 -20.70 16.63 -6.91
C ALA A 176 -21.50 15.33 -7.10
N ALA A 177 -21.42 14.39 -6.15
CA ALA A 177 -22.10 13.12 -6.20
C ALA A 177 -22.70 12.77 -4.83
N HIS A 178 -23.82 13.38 -4.47
CA HIS A 178 -24.99 12.76 -3.81
C HIS A 178 -26.00 13.84 -3.36
N PRO A 179 -27.33 13.57 -3.42
CA PRO A 179 -28.34 14.51 -3.00
C PRO A 179 -28.45 14.59 -1.47
N THR A 180 -28.85 15.77 -1.02
CA THR A 180 -29.09 16.19 0.37
C THR A 180 -29.91 15.19 1.19
N LEU A 181 -29.36 14.79 2.35
CA LEU A 181 -30.12 14.29 3.50
C LEU A 181 -29.97 15.27 4.66
N THR A 182 -31.12 15.61 5.24
CA THR A 182 -31.33 16.62 6.28
C THR A 182 -30.79 16.20 7.65
N ALA A 183 -30.44 17.21 8.44
CA ALA A 183 -29.88 17.14 9.78
C ALA A 183 -30.74 16.35 10.79
N GLN A 184 -30.08 15.47 11.56
CA GLN A 184 -30.19 15.33 13.02
C GLN A 184 -29.19 14.26 13.46
N ASP A 185 -28.20 14.66 14.26
CA ASP A 185 -27.76 13.98 15.51
C ASP A 185 -26.39 14.55 15.95
N GLN A 186 -26.46 15.38 16.98
CA GLN A 186 -25.32 15.90 17.72
C GLN A 186 -24.66 14.77 18.50
N TRP A 187 -23.36 14.56 18.31
CA TRP A 187 -22.56 13.68 19.17
C TRP A 187 -21.91 14.49 20.30
N VAL A 188 -22.17 14.07 21.54
CA VAL A 188 -21.56 14.55 22.78
C VAL A 188 -20.12 14.05 22.86
N VAL A 189 -19.15 14.97 23.04
CA VAL A 189 -17.73 14.63 23.21
C VAL A 189 -17.44 14.38 24.69
N GLY A 190 -17.18 13.13 25.06
CA GLY A 190 -16.57 12.75 26.35
C GLY A 190 -15.05 12.58 26.21
N PRO A 191 -14.28 12.72 27.31
CA PRO A 191 -12.82 12.71 27.25
C PRO A 191 -12.28 11.29 26.99
N LEU A 192 -11.44 11.14 25.96
CA LEU A 192 -10.68 9.91 25.73
C LEU A 192 -9.39 9.95 26.55
N SER A 193 -9.30 9.01 27.50
CA SER A 193 -8.07 8.70 28.24
C SER A 193 -7.04 8.05 27.30
N PRO A 194 -5.72 8.32 27.45
CA PRO A 194 -4.71 7.87 26.51
C PRO A 194 -4.13 6.52 26.93
N THR A 195 -4.52 5.44 26.26
CA THR A 195 -3.76 4.18 26.33
C THR A 195 -3.69 3.50 24.97
N THR A 196 -2.54 3.69 24.33
CA THR A 196 -1.78 2.68 23.60
C THR A 196 -2.35 2.16 22.29
N VAL A 197 -2.00 2.84 21.20
CA VAL A 197 -1.86 2.20 19.89
C VAL A 197 -0.37 2.01 19.63
N THR A 198 0.16 0.84 19.97
CA THR A 198 1.50 0.42 19.54
C THR A 198 1.35 -0.17 18.15
N VAL A 199 1.64 0.61 17.11
CA VAL A 199 1.85 0.08 15.77
C VAL A 199 3.32 -0.29 15.67
N PHE A 200 3.60 -1.51 15.20
CA PHE A 200 4.89 -2.19 15.10
C PHE A 200 5.38 -2.81 16.43
N LYS A 201 5.68 -4.11 16.37
CA LYS A 201 6.31 -4.89 17.43
C LYS A 201 7.78 -5.05 17.12
#